data_AF-A0AAX3LFA2-F1
#
_entry.id   AF-A0AAX3LFA2-F1
#
_cell.length_a   1.000
_cell.length_b   1.000
_cell.length_c   1.000
_cell.angle_alpha   90.00
_cell.angle_beta   90.00
_cell.angle_gamma   90.00
#
_symmetry.space_group_name_H-M   'P 1'
#
loop_
_entity.id
_entity.type
_entity.pdbx_description
1 polymer ?
#
loop_
_entity_poly.entity_id
_entity_poly.type
_entity_poly.pdbx_seq_one_letter_code
_entity_poly.pdbx_strand_id
1 'polypeptide(L)'
;MDAEVLDMLMIYDAYIEPSGIHIDMLKHAYQCYYSSLNSSTLTPEAKKNLKVSDYDFLDVLNPTLSTREKAEKRKAIVEENQSNSISSIGEAIKKEAMRKNNGKK
;
A
#
# COMPACT_ATOMS: atom_id res chain seq x y z
N MET A 1 -13.01 -12.16 -14.04
CA MET A 1 -13.07 -13.45 -13.34
C MET A 1 -14.40 -14.08 -13.67
N ASP A 2 -14.40 -15.40 -13.86
CA ASP A 2 -15.62 -16.17 -14.09
C ASP A 2 -16.51 -16.15 -12.82
N ALA A 3 -17.82 -16.04 -13.01
CA ALA A 3 -18.79 -15.94 -11.92
C ALA A 3 -18.84 -17.24 -11.09
N GLU A 4 -18.65 -18.40 -11.73
CA GLU A 4 -18.59 -19.69 -11.02
C GLU A 4 -17.39 -19.80 -10.09
N VAL A 5 -16.24 -19.26 -10.51
CA VAL A 5 -15.01 -19.28 -9.71
C VAL A 5 -15.16 -18.40 -8.47
N LEU A 6 -15.88 -17.27 -8.58
CA LEU A 6 -16.17 -16.40 -7.44
C LEU A 6 -17.10 -17.09 -6.43
N ASP A 7 -18.14 -17.76 -6.90
CA ASP A 7 -19.13 -18.43 -6.05
C ASP A 7 -18.52 -19.64 -5.32
N MET A 8 -17.67 -20.41 -5.99
CA MET A 8 -16.91 -21.50 -5.35
C MET A 8 -15.95 -21.01 -4.26
N LEU A 9 -15.29 -19.87 -4.47
CA LEU A 9 -14.42 -19.27 -3.46
C LEU A 9 -15.22 -18.80 -2.22
N MET A 10 -16.44 -18.28 -2.43
CA MET A 10 -17.33 -17.90 -1.34
C MET A 10 -17.83 -19.10 -0.53
N ILE A 11 -18.17 -20.22 -1.18
CA ILE A 11 -18.61 -21.45 -0.50
C ILE A 11 -17.45 -22.07 0.30
N TYR A 12 -16.23 -22.07 -0.25
CA TYR A 12 -15.05 -22.63 0.42
C TYR A 12 -14.73 -21.90 1.74
N ASP A 13 -14.73 -20.57 1.74
CA ASP A 13 -14.46 -19.75 2.93
C ASP A 13 -15.59 -19.79 3.97
N ALA A 14 -16.84 -19.96 3.54
CA ALA A 14 -17.97 -20.02 4.47
C ALA A 14 -18.03 -21.34 5.27
N TYR A 15 -17.51 -22.46 4.74
CA TYR A 15 -17.78 -23.80 5.29
C TYR A 15 -16.54 -24.65 5.62
N ILE A 16 -15.35 -24.32 5.12
CA ILE A 16 -14.14 -25.17 5.31
C ILE A 16 -13.10 -24.50 6.23
N GLU A 17 -12.92 -23.18 6.15
CA GLU A 17 -12.01 -22.43 7.02
C GLU A 17 -12.66 -21.07 7.34
N PRO A 18 -13.27 -20.87 8.53
CA PRO A 18 -14.18 -19.76 8.77
C PRO A 18 -13.40 -18.45 8.91
N SER A 19 -13.17 -17.81 7.78
CA SER A 19 -12.62 -16.47 7.71
C SER A 19 -13.57 -15.54 6.93
N GLY A 20 -14.89 -15.66 7.11
CA GLY A 20 -15.87 -14.78 6.44
C GLY A 20 -15.52 -13.27 6.53
N ILE A 21 -14.84 -12.86 7.60
CA ILE A 21 -14.26 -11.51 7.77
C ILE A 21 -13.21 -11.19 6.69
N HIS A 22 -12.36 -12.14 6.30
CA HIS A 22 -11.40 -12.04 5.21
C HIS A 22 -12.08 -11.84 3.86
N ILE A 23 -13.09 -12.64 3.49
CA ILE A 23 -13.84 -12.42 2.24
C ILE A 23 -14.61 -11.10 2.29
N ASP A 24 -15.26 -10.77 3.40
CA ASP A 24 -15.97 -9.51 3.55
C ASP A 24 -15.03 -8.31 3.44
N MET A 25 -13.84 -8.40 4.05
CA MET A 25 -12.80 -7.38 3.92
C MET A 25 -12.29 -7.29 2.49
N LEU A 26 -12.09 -8.43 1.82
CA LEU A 26 -11.63 -8.47 0.44
C LEU A 26 -12.65 -7.76 -0.46
N LYS A 27 -13.94 -8.11 -0.32
CA LYS A 27 -15.04 -7.48 -1.06
C LYS A 27 -15.11 -5.98 -0.79
N HIS A 28 -15.04 -5.58 0.47
CA HIS A 28 -15.03 -4.17 0.87
C HIS A 28 -13.86 -3.41 0.24
N ALA A 29 -12.65 -3.93 0.37
CA ALA A 29 -11.43 -3.31 -0.13
C ALA A 29 -11.48 -3.13 -1.66
N TYR A 30 -11.94 -4.15 -2.40
CA TYR A 30 -12.12 -4.04 -3.85
C TYR A 30 -13.18 -3.01 -4.24
N GLN A 31 -14.31 -2.97 -3.54
CA GLN A 31 -15.36 -1.99 -3.81
C GLN A 31 -14.85 -0.55 -3.63
N CYS A 32 -14.14 -0.28 -2.53
CA CYS A 32 -13.55 1.02 -2.27
C CYS A 32 -12.46 1.39 -3.28
N TYR A 33 -11.61 0.42 -3.65
CA TYR A 33 -10.56 0.60 -4.65
C TYR A 33 -11.14 0.99 -6.01
N TYR A 34 -12.12 0.24 -6.54
CA TYR A 34 -12.74 0.56 -7.82
C TYR A 34 -13.53 1.87 -7.79
N SER A 35 -14.22 2.16 -6.69
CA SER A 35 -14.89 3.45 -6.50
C SER A 35 -13.90 4.61 -6.60
N SER A 36 -12.72 4.45 -5.99
CA SER A 36 -11.66 5.47 -6.00
C SER A 36 -11.02 5.62 -7.39
N LEU A 37 -10.77 4.52 -8.10
CA LEU A 37 -10.27 4.58 -9.48
C LEU A 37 -11.25 5.30 -10.43
N ASN A 38 -12.55 5.13 -10.22
CA ASN A 38 -13.58 5.76 -11.02
C ASN A 38 -13.94 7.18 -10.55
N SER A 39 -13.44 7.61 -9.38
CA SER A 39 -13.69 8.96 -8.87
C SER A 39 -13.06 10.03 -9.77
N SER A 40 -13.81 11.09 -10.08
CA SER A 40 -13.31 12.26 -10.81
C SER A 40 -12.48 13.20 -9.94
N THR A 41 -12.49 13.03 -8.61
CA THR A 41 -11.78 13.91 -7.68
C THR A 41 -10.30 13.56 -7.49
N LEU A 42 -9.88 12.35 -7.88
CA LEU A 42 -8.50 11.89 -7.76
C LEU A 42 -7.73 12.12 -9.05
N THR A 43 -6.50 12.61 -8.93
CA THR A 43 -5.60 12.77 -10.07
C THR A 43 -5.21 11.39 -10.63
N PRO A 44 -4.87 11.29 -11.94
CA PRO A 44 -4.40 10.03 -12.52
C PRO A 44 -3.16 9.47 -11.79
N GLU A 45 -2.29 10.35 -11.31
CA GLU A 45 -1.10 9.98 -10.55
C GLU A 45 -1.43 9.40 -9.17
N ALA A 46 -2.39 10.01 -8.45
CA ALA A 46 -2.87 9.45 -7.19
C ALA A 46 -3.50 8.07 -7.40
N LYS A 47 -4.31 7.90 -8.45
CA LYS A 47 -4.93 6.62 -8.80
C LYS A 47 -3.92 5.51 -9.09
N LYS A 48 -2.81 5.84 -9.76
CA LYS A 48 -1.73 4.88 -10.09
C LYS A 48 -1.07 4.29 -8.84
N ASN A 49 -1.04 5.04 -7.74
CA ASN A 49 -0.38 4.62 -6.50
C ASN A 49 -1.31 3.89 -5.53
N LEU A 50 -2.63 3.90 -5.76
CA LEU A 50 -3.58 3.19 -4.92
C LEU A 50 -3.41 1.67 -5.02
N LYS A 51 -3.58 1.00 -3.89
CA LYS A 51 -3.61 -0.46 -3.78
C LYS A 51 -4.87 -0.90 -3.06
N VAL A 52 -5.33 -2.13 -3.35
CA VAL A 52 -6.47 -2.72 -2.63
C VAL A 52 -6.18 -2.82 -1.12
N SER A 53 -4.92 -3.09 -0.75
CA SER A 53 -4.47 -3.13 0.65
C SER A 53 -4.61 -1.81 1.40
N ASP A 54 -4.70 -0.66 0.72
CA ASP A 54 -4.87 0.64 1.37
C ASP A 54 -6.25 0.77 2.04
N TYR A 55 -7.19 -0.11 1.69
CA TYR A 55 -8.55 -0.19 2.24
C TYR A 55 -8.72 -1.30 3.28
N ASP A 56 -7.64 -2.02 3.62
CA ASP A 56 -7.62 -3.03 4.67
C ASP A 56 -7.18 -2.43 6.02
N PHE A 57 -8.08 -1.66 6.64
CA PHE A 57 -7.79 -0.95 7.89
C PHE A 57 -7.52 -1.87 9.09
N LEU A 58 -8.08 -3.08 9.05
CA LEU A 58 -7.95 -4.07 10.12
C LEU A 58 -6.82 -5.07 9.87
N ASP A 59 -6.13 -4.94 8.73
CA ASP A 59 -5.00 -5.78 8.31
C ASP A 59 -5.35 -7.27 8.32
N VAL A 60 -6.59 -7.58 7.90
CA VAL A 60 -7.18 -8.91 7.83
C VAL A 60 -6.72 -9.67 6.58
N LEU A 61 -6.34 -8.95 5.52
CA LEU A 61 -5.89 -9.54 4.26
C LEU A 61 -4.43 -10.04 4.32
N ASN A 62 -3.66 -9.66 5.35
CA ASN A 62 -2.32 -10.19 5.61
C ASN A 62 -2.29 -11.01 6.92
N PRO A 63 -2.70 -12.29 6.89
CA PRO A 63 -2.68 -13.17 8.06
C PRO A 63 -1.27 -13.73 8.37
N THR A 64 -0.29 -13.53 7.49
CA THR A 64 1.02 -14.19 7.57
C THR A 64 1.96 -13.64 8.64
N LEU A 65 1.66 -12.47 9.21
CA LEU A 65 2.48 -11.83 10.24
C LEU A 65 1.69 -11.63 11.52
N SER A 66 2.30 -11.95 12.65
CA SER A 66 1.78 -11.59 13.96
C SER A 66 1.80 -10.07 14.17
N THR A 67 1.01 -9.58 15.14
CA THR A 67 0.97 -8.16 15.51
C THR A 67 2.36 -7.60 15.83
N ARG A 68 3.23 -8.42 16.44
CA ARG A 68 4.61 -8.05 16.77
C ARG A 68 5.46 -7.88 15.52
N GLU A 69 5.44 -8.85 14.61
CA GLU A 69 6.21 -8.79 13.36
C GLU A 69 5.75 -7.64 12.46
N LYS A 70 4.45 -7.34 12.46
CA LYS A 70 3.88 -6.16 11.79
C LYS A 70 4.43 -4.85 12.37
N ALA A 71 4.54 -4.75 13.70
CA ALA A 71 5.11 -3.58 14.35
C ALA A 71 6.60 -3.41 14.04
N GLU A 72 7.37 -4.50 14.06
CA GLU A 72 8.79 -4.52 13.70
C GLU A 72 9.01 -4.09 12.25
N LYS A 73 8.20 -4.63 11.32
CA LYS A 73 8.27 -4.26 9.90
C LYS A 73 7.93 -2.78 9.68
N ARG A 74 6.91 -2.24 10.37
CA ARG A 74 6.59 -0.80 10.30
C ARG A 74 7.74 0.06 10.80
N LYS A 75 8.39 -0.35 11.90
CA LYS A 75 9.56 0.37 12.44
C LYS A 75 10.72 0.37 11.46
N ALA A 76 11.04 -0.79 10.86
CA ALA A 76 12.08 -0.90 9.84
C ALA A 76 11.81 -0.01 8.62
N ILE A 77 10.56 0.02 8.12
CA ILE A 77 10.18 0.90 7.00
C ILE A 77 10.36 2.38 7.36
N VAL A 78 10.01 2.78 8.58
CA VAL A 78 10.22 4.17 9.04
C VAL A 78 11.70 4.53 9.09
N GLU A 79 12.53 3.65 9.64
CA GLU A 79 14.00 3.85 9.71
C GLU A 79 14.63 3.91 8.31
N GLU A 80 14.21 3.01 7.40
CA GLU A 80 14.65 3.02 6.00
C GLU A 80 14.25 4.31 5.28
N ASN A 81 13.00 4.75 5.43
CA ASN A 81 12.51 5.99 4.83
C ASN A 81 13.26 7.22 5.36
N GLN A 82 13.61 7.24 6.66
CA GLN A 82 14.43 8.30 7.24
C GLN A 82 15.85 8.31 6.64
N SER A 83 16.49 7.15 6.53
CA SER A 83 17.82 7.01 5.92
C SER A 83 17.83 7.48 4.46
N ASN A 84 16.84 7.06 3.68
CA ASN A 84 16.69 7.44 2.28
C ASN A 84 16.42 8.95 2.12
N SER A 85 15.62 9.53 3.02
CA SER A 85 15.36 10.97 3.04
C SER A 85 16.63 11.77 3.32
N ILE A 86 17.41 11.41 4.35
CA ILE A 86 18.69 12.06 4.68
C ILE A 86 19.67 12.00 3.49
N SER A 87 19.77 10.84 2.84
CA SER A 87 20.63 10.66 1.67
C SER A 87 20.22 11.57 0.52
N SER A 88 18.92 11.64 0.21
CA SER A 88 18.39 12.52 -0.85
C SER A 88 18.62 14.01 -0.57
N ILE A 89 18.52 14.44 0.69
CA ILE A 89 18.80 15.81 1.12
C ILE A 89 20.29 16.11 0.95
N GLY A 90 21.17 15.19 1.35
CA GLY A 90 22.62 15.35 1.18
C GLY A 90 23.03 15.51 -0.29
N GLU A 91 22.44 14.71 -1.18
CA GLU A 91 22.66 14.83 -2.62
C GLU A 91 22.15 16.15 -3.19
N ALA A 92 20.98 16.63 -2.75
CA ALA A 92 20.43 17.92 -3.16
C ALA A 92 21.35 19.09 -2.73
N ILE A 93 21.86 19.07 -1.49
CA ILE A 93 22.80 20.06 -0.97
C ILE A 93 24.11 20.04 -1.76
N LYS A 94 24.66 18.85 -2.03
CA LYS A 94 25.89 18.70 -2.84
C LYS A 94 25.71 19.26 -4.25
N LYS A 95 24.57 18.97 -4.88
CA LYS A 95 24.23 19.49 -6.21
C LYS A 95 24.11 21.01 -6.22
N GLU A 96 23.51 21.60 -5.20
CA GLU A 96 23.37 23.05 -5.07
C GLU A 96 24.72 23.75 -4.80
N ALA A 97 25.57 23.16 -3.95
CA ALA A 97 26.93 23.67 -3.71
C ALA A 97 27.81 23.61 -4.97
N MET A 98 27.73 22.52 -5.74
CA MET A 98 28.42 22.38 -7.03
C MET A 98 27.93 23.41 -8.07
N ARG A 99 26.63 23.70 -8.10
CA ARG A 99 26.05 24.74 -8.97
C ARG A 99 26.57 26.14 -8.62
N LYS A 100 26.71 26.46 -7.33
CA LYS A 100 27.28 27.75 -6.88
C LYS A 100 28.77 27.89 -7.22
N ASN A 101 29.54 26.79 -7.19
CA ASN A 101 30.96 26.81 -7.55
C ASN A 101 31.23 26.93 -9.06
N ASN A 102 30.34 26.43 -9.92
CA ASN A 102 30.45 26.59 -11.38
C ASN A 102 29.94 27.95 -11.91
N GLY A 103 29.51 28.85 -11.03
CA GLY A 103 29.00 30.19 -11.38
C GLY A 103 30.04 31.33 -11.35
N LYS A 104 31.33 31.05 -11.10
CA LYS A 104 32.37 32.08 -11.16
C LYS A 104 32.81 32.33 -12.61
N LYS A 105 32.20 33.32 -13.25
CA LYS A 105 32.92 34.29 -14.08
C LYS A 105 33.09 35.57 -13.27
#